data_AF-A0A662UPX7-F1
#
_entry.id   AF-A0A662UPX7-F1
#
_cell.length_a   1.000
_cell.length_b   1.000
_cell.length_c   1.000
_cell.angle_alpha   90.00
_cell.angle_beta   90.00
_cell.angle_gamma   90.00
#
_symmetry.space_group_name_H-M   'P 1'
#
loop_
_entity.id
_entity.type
_entity.pdbx_description
1 polymer ?
#
loop_
_entity_poly.entity_id
_entity_poly.type
_entity_poly.pdbx_seq_one_letter_code
_entity_poly.pdbx_strand_id
1 'polypeptide(L)'
;MMRGTRTVRIRNGYNVIMSLYAPFRSRIYRYNSEIRDSGYYLKPVHLVYKSIRGRRVKYVYFGRYWYRVVRKGGSIKWIYVGRDKPDPHLPDPPLSPFEGIGIAILGDDVVVDEKTYMVLKKIADLLGYKGKLP
;
A
#
# COMPACT_ATOMS: atom_id res chain seq x y z
N MET A 1 -15.09 8.86 -25.94
CA MET A 1 -13.61 8.80 -25.99
C MET A 1 -13.06 9.28 -24.64
N MET A 2 -12.58 8.39 -23.79
CA MET A 2 -11.87 8.80 -22.57
C MET A 2 -10.50 9.34 -22.99
N ARG A 3 -10.23 10.64 -22.75
CA ARG A 3 -8.88 11.21 -22.90
C ARG A 3 -7.92 10.37 -22.08
N GLY A 4 -6.86 9.84 -22.69
CA GLY A 4 -5.84 9.06 -22.00
C GLY A 4 -5.32 9.84 -20.81
N THR A 5 -5.40 9.25 -19.62
CA THR A 5 -5.01 9.91 -18.37
C THR A 5 -3.52 10.25 -18.45
N ARG A 6 -3.18 11.54 -18.28
CA ARG A 6 -1.78 11.98 -18.31
C ARG A 6 -1.01 11.23 -17.23
N THR A 7 0.06 10.56 -17.65
CA THR A 7 0.95 9.83 -16.74
C THR A 7 2.05 10.77 -16.25
N VAL A 8 2.35 10.70 -14.96
CA VAL A 8 3.43 11.43 -14.30
C VAL A 8 4.48 10.42 -13.82
N ARG A 9 5.77 10.75 -14.02
CA ARG A 9 6.89 9.93 -13.60
C ARG A 9 7.70 10.68 -12.55
N ILE A 10 7.63 10.21 -11.31
CA ILE A 10 8.39 10.72 -10.17
C ILE A 10 9.74 10.00 -10.15
N ARG A 11 10.80 10.72 -10.54
CA ARG A 11 12.17 10.18 -10.58
C ARG A 11 12.69 9.85 -9.19
N ASN A 12 13.27 8.67 -9.01
CA ASN A 12 13.72 8.13 -7.72
C ASN A 12 12.64 8.16 -6.62
N GLY A 13 11.36 8.17 -7.03
CA GLY A 13 10.24 8.39 -6.13
C GLY A 13 9.97 7.21 -5.19
N TYR A 14 10.45 6.00 -5.51
CA TYR A 14 10.11 4.81 -4.73
C TYR A 14 10.54 4.93 -3.27
N ASN A 15 11.80 5.29 -3.03
CA ASN A 15 12.36 5.43 -1.69
C ASN A 15 11.69 6.56 -0.90
N VAL A 16 11.38 7.68 -1.56
CA VAL A 16 10.65 8.81 -0.96
C VAL A 16 9.27 8.35 -0.50
N ILE A 17 8.47 7.74 -1.38
CA ILE A 17 7.12 7.28 -1.05
C ILE A 17 7.14 6.24 0.07
N MET A 18 8.05 5.27 0.01
CA MET A 18 8.16 4.24 1.04
C MET A 18 8.58 4.83 2.40
N SER A 19 9.40 5.88 2.41
CA SER A 19 9.80 6.57 3.64
C SER A 19 8.65 7.35 4.25
N LEU A 20 7.88 8.09 3.44
CA LEU A 20 6.66 8.78 3.88
C LEU A 20 5.60 7.80 4.40
N TYR A 21 5.54 6.61 3.82
CA TYR A 21 4.61 5.55 4.23
C TYR A 21 5.05 4.79 5.49
N ALA A 22 6.35 4.73 5.79
CA ALA A 22 6.90 3.90 6.86
C ALA A 22 6.24 4.07 8.24
N PRO A 23 5.93 5.31 8.72
CA PRO A 23 5.25 5.49 10.00
C PRO A 23 3.86 4.81 10.05
N PHE A 24 3.11 4.84 8.95
CA PHE A 24 1.79 4.21 8.86
C PHE A 24 1.89 2.69 8.84
N ARG A 25 2.88 2.15 8.12
CA ARG A 25 3.20 0.72 8.13
C ARG A 25 3.50 0.22 9.53
N SER A 26 4.28 0.97 10.31
CA SER A 26 4.60 0.62 11.70
C SER A 26 3.37 0.61 12.61
N ARG A 27 2.42 1.52 12.42
CA ARG A 27 1.13 1.51 13.16
C ARG A 27 0.32 0.26 12.87
N ILE A 28 0.27 -0.20 11.61
CA ILE A 28 -0.40 -1.46 11.25
C ILE A 28 0.32 -2.67 11.89
N TYR A 29 1.65 -2.65 11.99
CA TYR A 29 2.40 -3.72 12.66
C TYR A 29 2.13 -3.79 14.16
N ARG A 30 1.98 -2.63 14.81
CA ARG A 30 1.53 -2.56 16.20
C ARG A 30 0.12 -3.12 16.35
N TYR A 31 -0.81 -2.64 15.53
CA TYR A 31 -2.18 -3.14 15.49
C TYR A 31 -2.26 -4.66 15.30
N ASN A 32 -1.51 -5.23 14.35
CA ASN A 32 -1.45 -6.69 14.14
C ASN A 32 -0.88 -7.46 15.34
N SER A 33 -0.08 -6.81 16.18
CA SER A 33 0.40 -7.41 17.43
C SER A 33 -0.70 -7.43 18.49
N GLU A 34 -1.54 -6.40 18.54
CA GLU A 34 -2.70 -6.30 19.45
C GLU A 34 -3.79 -7.32 19.09
N ILE A 35 -4.01 -7.57 17.79
CA ILE A 35 -5.05 -8.52 17.33
C ILE A 35 -4.53 -9.95 17.08
N ARG A 36 -3.31 -10.28 17.49
CA ARG A 36 -2.63 -11.54 17.12
C ARG A 36 -3.44 -12.79 17.41
N ASP A 37 -4.16 -12.81 18.52
CA ASP A 37 -4.92 -13.97 18.99
C ASP A 37 -6.31 -14.10 18.34
N SER A 38 -6.73 -13.08 17.57
CA SER A 38 -7.99 -13.12 16.81
C SER A 38 -7.97 -14.08 15.62
N GLY A 39 -6.78 -14.53 15.20
CA GLY A 39 -6.59 -15.29 13.96
C GLY A 39 -6.71 -14.45 12.68
N TYR A 40 -6.82 -13.12 12.79
CA TYR A 40 -6.79 -12.20 11.65
C TYR A 40 -5.47 -11.42 11.57
N TYR A 41 -5.17 -10.95 10.36
CA TYR A 41 -4.03 -10.10 10.06
C TYR A 41 -4.39 -9.11 8.98
N LEU A 42 -4.01 -7.84 9.20
CA LEU A 42 -4.19 -6.77 8.24
C LEU A 42 -2.90 -6.52 7.48
N LYS A 43 -2.87 -6.88 6.19
CA LYS A 43 -1.77 -6.54 5.29
C LYS A 43 -2.04 -5.15 4.70
N PRO A 44 -1.11 -4.18 4.82
CA PRO A 44 -1.42 -2.81 4.44
C PRO A 44 -1.01 -2.45 2.99
N VAL A 45 -0.43 -3.41 2.26
CA VAL A 45 -0.01 -3.27 0.87
C VAL A 45 -0.25 -4.57 0.10
N HIS A 46 -0.81 -4.48 -1.11
CA HIS A 46 -0.84 -5.56 -2.08
C HIS A 46 0.17 -5.30 -3.20
N LEU A 47 1.02 -6.30 -3.48
CA LEU A 47 2.07 -6.22 -4.48
C LEU A 47 1.73 -7.12 -5.66
N VAL A 48 1.74 -6.57 -6.87
CA VAL A 48 1.55 -7.32 -8.11
C VAL A 48 2.78 -7.14 -8.99
N TYR A 49 3.29 -8.23 -9.55
CA TYR A 49 4.38 -8.19 -10.52
C TYR A 49 3.82 -8.56 -11.90
N LYS A 50 4.10 -7.74 -12.92
CA LYS A 50 3.72 -8.03 -14.31
C LYS A 50 4.95 -7.95 -15.21
N SER A 51 5.03 -8.80 -16.22
CA SER A 51 5.99 -8.64 -17.32
C SER A 51 5.31 -7.91 -18.46
N ILE A 52 5.86 -6.77 -18.90
CA ILE A 52 5.37 -5.98 -20.02
C ILE A 52 6.53 -5.80 -21.00
N ARG A 53 6.42 -6.39 -22.19
CA ARG A 53 7.45 -6.32 -23.24
C ARG A 53 8.86 -6.68 -22.72
N GLY A 54 8.95 -7.75 -21.93
CA GLY A 54 10.21 -8.23 -21.34
C GLY A 54 10.68 -7.46 -20.10
N ARG A 55 9.98 -6.41 -19.66
CA ARG A 55 10.33 -5.65 -18.45
C ARG A 55 9.40 -6.03 -17.29
N ARG A 56 9.99 -6.31 -16.13
CA ARG A 56 9.24 -6.56 -14.89
C ARG A 56 8.79 -5.24 -14.27
N VAL A 57 7.49 -5.04 -14.18
CA VAL A 57 6.85 -3.90 -13.52
C VAL A 57 6.26 -4.36 -12.20
N LYS A 58 6.52 -3.62 -11.12
CA LYS A 58 5.94 -3.86 -9.80
C LYS A 58 4.85 -2.83 -9.56
N TYR A 59 3.66 -3.29 -9.22
CA TYR A 59 2.56 -2.44 -8.75
C TYR A 59 2.43 -2.57 -7.25
N VAL A 60 2.27 -1.44 -6.58
CA VAL A 60 2.08 -1.33 -5.13
C VAL A 60 0.73 -0.68 -4.89
N TYR A 61 -0.18 -1.42 -4.27
CA TYR A 61 -1.50 -0.92 -3.90
C TYR A 61 -1.57 -0.78 -2.38
N PHE A 62 -1.67 0.45 -1.91
CA PHE A 62 -1.82 0.77 -0.50
C PHE A 62 -3.29 0.64 -0.11
N GLY A 63 -3.57 -0.09 0.96
CA GLY A 63 -4.94 -0.37 1.34
C GLY A 63 -5.03 -1.33 2.51
N ARG A 64 -6.24 -1.82 2.77
CA ARG A 64 -6.51 -2.80 3.82
C ARG A 64 -6.85 -4.13 3.17
N TYR A 65 -6.00 -5.12 3.39
CA TYR A 65 -6.19 -6.48 2.88
C TYR A 65 -6.18 -7.43 4.06
N TRP A 66 -7.36 -7.90 4.43
CA TRP A 66 -7.54 -8.78 5.57
C TRP A 66 -7.24 -10.23 5.19
N TYR A 67 -6.53 -10.90 6.08
CA TYR A 67 -6.25 -12.33 5.98
C TYR A 67 -6.66 -13.03 7.26
N ARG A 68 -7.22 -14.23 7.12
CA ARG A 68 -7.33 -15.20 8.20
C ARG A 68 -6.08 -16.06 8.21
N VAL A 69 -5.46 -16.19 9.37
CA VAL A 69 -4.26 -16.98 9.61
C VAL A 69 -4.67 -18.28 10.27
N VAL A 70 -4.53 -19.39 9.56
CA VAL A 70 -4.93 -20.73 10.04
C VAL A 70 -3.68 -21.59 10.18
N ARG A 71 -3.51 -22.22 11.35
CA ARG A 71 -2.46 -23.24 11.56
C ARG A 71 -3.06 -24.62 11.31
N LYS A 72 -2.48 -25.38 10.38
CA LYS A 72 -2.86 -26.77 10.10
C LYS A 72 -1.61 -27.62 9.86
N GLY A 73 -1.44 -28.68 10.66
CA GLY A 73 -0.34 -29.64 10.50
C GLY A 73 1.05 -29.00 10.47
N GLY A 74 1.32 -28.05 11.37
CA GLY A 74 2.61 -27.33 11.44
C GLY A 74 2.79 -26.20 10.40
N SER A 75 1.91 -26.08 9.40
CA SER A 75 1.96 -25.02 8.39
C SER A 75 1.03 -23.84 8.72
N ILE A 76 1.42 -22.63 8.31
CA ILE A 76 0.59 -21.43 8.37
C ILE A 76 -0.04 -21.18 7.00
N LYS A 77 -1.37 -21.21 6.93
CA LYS A 77 -2.14 -20.83 5.75
C LYS A 77 -2.73 -19.44 5.93
N TRP A 78 -2.49 -18.58 4.94
CA TRP A 78 -3.05 -17.24 4.85
C TRP A 78 -4.22 -17.24 3.86
N ILE A 79 -5.42 -16.92 4.34
CA ILE A 79 -6.64 -16.92 3.53
C ILE A 79 -7.11 -15.48 3.41
N TYR A 80 -7.13 -14.92 2.19
CA TYR A 80 -7.63 -13.57 1.97
C TYR A 80 -9.15 -13.52 2.23
N VAL A 81 -9.60 -12.57 3.05
CA VAL A 81 -11.02 -12.45 3.43
C VAL A 81 -11.69 -11.16 2.94
N GLY A 82 -10.93 -10.24 2.34
CA GLY A 82 -11.48 -9.03 1.75
C GLY A 82 -10.78 -7.75 2.19
N ARG A 83 -11.41 -6.61 1.89
CA ARG A 83 -10.92 -5.27 2.27
C ARG A 83 -11.60 -4.69 3.50
N ASP A 84 -12.79 -5.18 3.80
CA ASP A 84 -13.59 -4.73 4.94
C ASP A 84 -13.21 -5.48 6.21
N LYS A 85 -13.43 -4.84 7.37
CA LYS A 85 -13.12 -5.42 8.68
C LYS A 85 -13.94 -6.71 8.86
N PRO A 86 -13.31 -7.89 8.98
CA PRO A 86 -14.01 -9.17 8.90
C PRO A 86 -14.79 -9.51 10.17
N ASP A 87 -14.43 -8.90 11.30
CA ASP A 87 -15.08 -9.10 12.59
C ASP A 87 -15.31 -7.73 13.25
N PRO A 88 -16.58 -7.36 13.53
CA PRO A 88 -16.93 -6.11 14.19
C PRO A 88 -16.26 -5.90 15.56
N HIS A 89 -15.93 -6.98 16.28
CA HIS A 89 -15.34 -6.91 17.63
C HIS A 89 -13.85 -6.56 17.62
N LEU A 90 -13.19 -6.65 16.46
CA LEU A 90 -11.80 -6.20 16.34
C LEU A 90 -11.74 -4.67 16.53
N PRO A 91 -10.70 -4.16 17.22
CA PRO A 91 -10.45 -2.73 17.27
C PRO A 91 -10.32 -2.17 15.86
N ASP A 92 -10.68 -0.91 15.64
CA ASP A 92 -10.55 -0.32 14.32
C ASP A 92 -9.07 -0.17 13.92
N PRO A 93 -8.70 -0.53 12.68
CA PRO A 93 -7.34 -0.39 12.22
C PRO A 93 -6.94 1.08 12.07
N PRO A 94 -5.65 1.42 12.28
CA PRO A 94 -5.19 2.79 12.11
C PRO A 94 -5.37 3.26 10.66
N LEU A 95 -5.86 4.50 10.50
CA LEU A 95 -6.01 5.15 9.20
C LEU A 95 -4.64 5.50 8.58
N SER A 96 -4.56 5.38 7.25
CA SER A 96 -3.44 5.88 6.45
C SER A 96 -3.93 6.75 5.29
N PRO A 97 -3.30 7.91 5.03
CA PRO A 97 -3.64 8.75 3.88
C PRO A 97 -3.22 8.10 2.54
N PHE A 98 -2.45 7.02 2.59
CA PHE A 98 -2.07 6.26 1.39
C PHE A 98 -3.15 5.28 0.93
N GLU A 99 -4.18 5.01 1.71
CA GLU A 99 -5.20 4.03 1.36
C GLU A 99 -5.91 4.36 0.04
N GLY A 100 -6.04 3.35 -0.82
CA GLY A 100 -6.63 3.49 -2.15
C GLY A 100 -5.63 3.94 -3.22
N ILE A 101 -4.40 4.29 -2.86
CA ILE A 101 -3.38 4.70 -3.82
C ILE A 101 -2.72 3.46 -4.45
N GLY A 102 -2.66 3.45 -5.79
CA GLY A 102 -1.89 2.49 -6.57
C GLY A 102 -0.73 3.19 -7.27
N ILE A 103 0.48 2.63 -7.17
CA ILE A 103 1.67 3.13 -7.88
C ILE A 103 2.33 2.02 -8.71
N ALA A 104 2.86 2.37 -9.88
CA ALA A 104 3.71 1.47 -10.66
C ALA A 104 5.17 1.85 -10.45
N ILE A 105 6.03 0.85 -10.30
CA ILE A 105 7.46 1.00 -10.06
C ILE A 105 8.23 0.52 -11.28
N LEU A 106 9.09 1.39 -11.83
CA LEU A 106 9.97 1.11 -12.95
C LEU A 106 11.41 1.48 -12.56
N GLY A 107 12.19 0.49 -12.12
CA GLY A 107 13.46 0.76 -11.43
C GLY A 107 13.18 1.45 -10.09
N ASP A 108 13.78 2.62 -9.87
CA ASP A 108 13.54 3.45 -8.67
C ASP A 108 12.45 4.51 -8.88
N ASP A 109 11.92 4.61 -10.09
CA ASP A 109 10.93 5.61 -10.44
C ASP A 109 9.52 5.13 -10.16
N VAL A 110 8.66 6.09 -9.82
CA VAL A 110 7.24 5.87 -9.60
C VAL A 110 6.46 6.46 -10.76
N VAL A 111 5.58 5.67 -11.34
CA VAL A 111 4.70 6.05 -12.45
C VAL A 111 3.26 5.96 -11.99
N VAL A 112 2.53 7.07 -12.13
CA VAL A 112 1.15 7.24 -11.66
C VAL A 112 0.36 8.13 -12.62
N ASP A 113 -0.96 8.16 -12.51
CA ASP A 113 -1.76 9.20 -13.15
C ASP A 113 -1.63 10.56 -12.43
N GLU A 114 -2.02 11.63 -13.11
CA GLU A 114 -1.97 13.00 -12.59
C GLU A 114 -2.78 13.18 -11.30
N LYS A 115 -3.95 12.53 -11.17
CA LYS A 115 -4.78 12.61 -9.97
C LYS A 115 -4.04 12.03 -8.76
N THR A 116 -3.46 10.85 -8.92
CA THR A 116 -2.69 10.15 -7.90
C THR A 116 -1.42 10.92 -7.55
N TYR A 117 -0.75 11.52 -8.53
CA TYR A 117 0.38 12.42 -8.28
C TYR A 117 -0.02 13.60 -7.37
N MET A 118 -1.14 14.26 -7.65
CA MET A 118 -1.62 15.37 -6.82
C MET A 118 -1.96 14.94 -5.39
N VAL A 119 -2.52 13.74 -5.21
CA VAL A 119 -2.75 13.16 -3.88
C VAL A 119 -1.43 12.91 -3.15
N LEU A 120 -0.46 12.26 -3.81
CA LEU A 120 0.86 12.00 -3.23
C LEU A 120 1.60 13.30 -2.84
N LYS A 121 1.49 14.34 -3.67
CA LYS A 121 2.02 15.66 -3.37
C LYS A 121 1.39 16.25 -2.11
N LYS A 122 0.06 16.25 -2.01
CA LYS A 122 -0.64 16.73 -0.81
C LYS A 122 -0.23 15.95 0.44
N ILE A 123 -0.04 14.63 0.33
CA ILE A 123 0.44 13.81 1.45
C ILE A 123 1.86 14.22 1.84
N ALA A 124 2.76 14.40 0.88
CA ALA A 124 4.13 14.84 1.15
C ALA A 124 4.16 16.20 1.85
N ASP A 125 3.36 17.16 1.38
CA ASP A 125 3.23 18.50 1.98
C ASP A 125 2.69 18.41 3.42
N LEU A 126 1.65 17.63 3.66
CA LEU A 126 1.08 17.40 5.02
C LEU A 126 2.08 16.75 5.98
N LEU A 127 2.99 15.93 5.46
CA LEU A 127 4.05 15.28 6.24
C LEU A 127 5.30 16.16 6.38
N GLY A 128 5.27 17.40 5.88
CA GLY A 128 6.39 18.34 5.99
C GLY A 128 7.61 17.96 5.14
N TYR A 129 7.42 17.16 4.09
CA TYR A 129 8.51 16.80 3.19
C TYR A 129 9.05 18.03 2.46
N LYS A 130 10.30 18.40 2.74
CA LYS A 130 10.94 19.60 2.18
C LYS A 130 11.49 19.41 0.76
N GLY A 131 11.50 18.18 0.25
CA GLY A 131 11.89 17.90 -1.14
C GLY A 131 10.72 18.17 -2.10
N LYS A 132 11.03 18.43 -3.37
CA LYS A 132 10.00 18.35 -4.42
C LYS A 132 9.84 16.87 -4.79
N LEU A 133 8.59 16.39 -4.92
CA LEU A 133 8.34 15.19 -5.72
C LEU A 133 8.67 15.58 -7.18
N PRO A 134 9.74 15.03 -7.77
CA PRO A 134 10.17 15.41 -9.11
C PRO A 134 9.21 14.97 -10.21
#